data_AF-A0A934JY55-F1
#
_entry.id   AF-A0A934JY55-F1
#
_cell.length_a   1.000
_cell.length_b   1.000
_cell.length_c   1.000
_cell.angle_alpha   90.00
_cell.angle_beta   90.00
_cell.angle_gamma   90.00
#
_symmetry.space_group_name_H-M   'P 1'
#
loop_
_entity.id
_entity.type
_entity.pdbx_description
1 polymer ?
#
loop_
_entity_poly.entity_id
_entity_poly.type
_entity_poly.pdbx_seq_one_letter_code
_entity_poly.pdbx_strand_id
1 'polypeptide(L)'
;MTLNTGPLASVVDVAFTLLELIVFARVMLSWLPISPWNPLARWLRRIADPILRPFQRVLPSFSGIDFSPLLALATLYVLSQVVHSLLVTGSVSPGYALLSVVRQVVLGIIIFFCIVLLVRLLFSLFHADPWHPIVLMVRRFTDPLVRPFAGVLPRGAAIDGGAAIAFLLFLVLYFVGRALFDAVAVY
;
A
#
# COMPACT_ATOMS: atom_id res chain seq x y z
N MET A 1 -2.28 -36.13 21.38
CA MET A 1 -2.29 -35.91 19.91
C MET A 1 -2.39 -34.42 19.67
N THR A 2 -1.29 -33.75 19.34
CA THR A 2 -1.36 -32.39 18.83
C THR A 2 -1.91 -32.47 17.40
N LEU A 3 -3.04 -31.80 17.13
CA LEU A 3 -3.55 -31.72 15.76
C LEU A 3 -2.50 -30.99 14.92
N ASN A 4 -2.11 -31.56 13.78
CA ASN A 4 -1.22 -30.90 12.84
C ASN A 4 -2.01 -29.76 12.14
N THR A 5 -1.97 -28.56 12.70
CA THR A 5 -2.69 -27.39 12.17
C THR A 5 -1.96 -26.72 11.01
N GLY A 6 -0.74 -27.16 10.68
CA GLY A 6 0.08 -26.61 9.60
C GLY A 6 -0.65 -26.51 8.24
N PRO A 7 -1.27 -27.59 7.74
CA PRO A 7 -2.02 -27.55 6.49
C PRO A 7 -3.18 -26.55 6.50
N LEU A 8 -3.89 -26.42 7.63
CA LEU A 8 -5.00 -25.48 7.78
C LEU A 8 -4.53 -24.03 7.78
N ALA A 9 -3.42 -23.74 8.48
CA ALA A 9 -2.81 -22.41 8.49
C ALA A 9 -2.42 -21.98 7.07
N SER A 10 -1.77 -22.86 6.30
CA SER A 10 -1.39 -22.57 4.91
C SER A 10 -2.60 -22.29 4.01
N VAL A 11 -3.69 -23.04 4.15
CA VAL A 11 -4.93 -22.81 3.39
C VAL A 11 -5.51 -21.42 3.70
N VAL A 12 -5.47 -21.02 4.97
CA VAL A 12 -5.92 -19.69 5.40
C VAL A 12 -5.03 -18.59 4.83
N ASP A 13 -3.70 -18.74 4.88
CA ASP A 13 -2.77 -17.76 4.33
C ASP A 13 -2.98 -17.57 2.81
N VAL A 14 -3.19 -18.67 2.09
CA VAL A 14 -3.50 -18.64 0.66
C VAL A 14 -4.84 -17.94 0.43
N ALA A 15 -5.86 -18.21 1.24
CA ALA A 15 -7.16 -17.55 1.10
C ALA A 15 -7.06 -16.03 1.32
N PHE A 16 -6.36 -15.57 2.35
CA PHE A 16 -6.11 -14.14 2.58
C PHE A 16 -5.31 -13.52 1.43
N THR A 17 -4.25 -14.18 0.97
CA THR A 17 -3.45 -13.74 -0.18
C THR A 17 -4.31 -13.57 -1.44
N LEU A 18 -5.23 -14.51 -1.70
CA LEU A 18 -6.15 -14.42 -2.83
C LEU A 18 -7.14 -13.26 -2.67
N LEU A 19 -7.65 -13.02 -1.46
CA LEU A 19 -8.53 -11.88 -1.19
C LEU A 19 -7.80 -10.54 -1.38
N GLU A 20 -6.57 -10.43 -0.89
CA GLU A 20 -5.72 -9.25 -1.12
C GLU A 20 -5.48 -9.03 -2.62
N LEU A 21 -5.16 -10.09 -3.38
CA LEU A 21 -4.99 -10.02 -4.82
C LEU A 21 -6.28 -9.60 -5.55
N ILE A 22 -7.44 -10.11 -5.12
CA ILE A 22 -8.75 -9.73 -5.68
C ILE A 22 -9.05 -8.26 -5.42
N VAL A 23 -8.80 -7.77 -4.20
CA VAL A 23 -8.97 -6.36 -3.83
C VAL A 23 -8.04 -5.49 -4.67
N PHE A 24 -6.76 -5.86 -4.75
CA PHE A 24 -5.78 -5.16 -5.56
C PHE A 24 -6.17 -5.12 -7.04
N ALA A 25 -6.56 -6.26 -7.62
CA ALA A 25 -6.99 -6.37 -9.01
C ALA A 25 -8.24 -5.51 -9.28
N ARG A 26 -9.23 -5.49 -8.38
CA ARG A 26 -10.40 -4.60 -8.51
C ARG A 26 -9.98 -3.14 -8.60
N VAL A 27 -8.98 -2.72 -7.83
CA VAL A 27 -8.53 -1.32 -7.76
C VAL A 27 -7.78 -0.96 -9.02
N MET A 28 -6.88 -1.83 -9.47
CA MET A 28 -6.21 -1.66 -10.77
C MET A 28 -7.22 -1.56 -11.91
N LEU A 29 -8.25 -2.42 -11.93
CA LEU A 29 -9.30 -2.38 -12.95
C LEU A 29 -10.12 -1.08 -12.92
N SER A 30 -10.25 -0.42 -11.77
CA SER A 30 -10.97 0.86 -11.67
C SER A 30 -10.27 2.00 -12.39
N TRP A 31 -8.96 1.87 -12.65
CA TRP A 31 -8.17 2.85 -13.39
C TRP A 31 -8.11 2.54 -14.89
N LEU A 32 -8.49 1.34 -15.29
CA LEU A 32 -8.56 0.95 -16.69
C LEU A 32 -9.95 1.28 -17.26
N PRO A 33 -10.05 1.71 -18.53
CA PRO A 33 -11.33 2.00 -19.18
C PRO A 33 -12.06 0.70 -19.59
N ILE A 34 -12.33 -0.18 -18.62
CA ILE A 34 -12.99 -1.46 -18.85
C ILE A 34 -14.50 -1.31 -18.66
N SER A 35 -15.26 -1.83 -19.61
CA SER A 35 -16.72 -1.79 -19.57
C SER A 35 -17.26 -2.35 -18.24
N PRO A 36 -18.18 -1.64 -17.56
CA PRO A 36 -18.83 -2.12 -16.33
C PRO A 36 -19.56 -3.45 -16.51
N TRP A 37 -19.88 -3.84 -17.75
CA TRP A 37 -20.58 -5.08 -18.08
C TRP A 37 -19.63 -6.28 -18.23
N ASN A 38 -18.32 -6.05 -18.24
CA ASN A 38 -17.33 -7.11 -18.34
C ASN A 38 -17.53 -8.15 -17.20
N PRO A 39 -17.67 -9.45 -17.52
CA PRO A 39 -17.91 -10.49 -16.51
C PRO A 39 -16.87 -10.54 -15.40
N LEU A 40 -15.58 -10.40 -15.74
CA LEU A 40 -14.47 -10.41 -14.79
C LEU A 40 -14.52 -9.18 -13.87
N ALA A 41 -14.78 -7.99 -14.43
CA ALA A 41 -14.92 -6.77 -13.65
C ALA A 41 -16.14 -6.80 -12.70
N ARG A 42 -17.24 -7.45 -13.11
CA ARG A 42 -18.40 -7.68 -12.21
C ARG A 42 -18.08 -8.70 -11.12
N TRP A 43 -17.39 -9.78 -11.46
CA TRP A 43 -17.00 -10.81 -10.50
C TRP A 43 -16.05 -10.25 -9.42
N LEU A 44 -15.02 -9.51 -9.82
CA LEU A 44 -14.09 -8.87 -8.88
C LEU A 44 -14.78 -7.88 -7.96
N ARG A 45 -15.68 -7.02 -8.48
CA ARG A 45 -16.46 -6.10 -7.64
C ARG A 45 -17.37 -6.83 -6.65
N ARG A 46 -18.00 -7.94 -7.05
CA ARG A 46 -18.85 -8.73 -6.13
C ARG A 46 -18.09 -9.22 -4.90
N ILE A 47 -16.81 -9.56 -5.04
CA ILE A 47 -15.98 -10.05 -3.93
C ILE A 47 -15.29 -8.90 -3.20
N ALA A 48 -14.73 -7.94 -3.93
CA ALA A 48 -13.94 -6.85 -3.34
C ALA A 48 -14.80 -5.72 -2.75
N ASP A 49 -15.96 -5.38 -3.32
CA ASP A 49 -16.79 -4.27 -2.83
C ASP A 49 -17.26 -4.46 -1.37
N PRO A 50 -17.73 -5.64 -0.93
CA PRO A 50 -18.09 -5.86 0.47
C PRO A 50 -16.93 -5.61 1.44
N ILE A 51 -15.70 -5.93 1.03
CA ILE A 51 -14.49 -5.69 1.81
C ILE A 51 -14.17 -4.18 1.83
N LEU A 52 -14.31 -3.49 0.70
CA LEU A 52 -13.92 -2.09 0.56
C LEU A 52 -14.95 -1.08 1.12
N ARG A 53 -16.25 -1.38 1.02
CA ARG A 53 -17.35 -0.49 1.44
C ARG A 53 -17.24 0.02 2.89
N PRO A 54 -16.89 -0.79 3.90
CA PRO A 54 -16.69 -0.29 5.25
C PRO A 54 -15.60 0.80 5.32
N PHE A 55 -14.49 0.60 4.61
CA PHE A 55 -13.38 1.54 4.62
C PHE A 55 -13.68 2.82 3.83
N GLN A 56 -14.47 2.73 2.75
CA GLN A 56 -14.95 3.91 2.01
C GLN A 56 -15.84 4.84 2.85
N ARG A 57 -16.48 4.33 3.90
CA ARG A 57 -17.27 5.14 4.83
C ARG A 57 -16.41 5.86 5.87
N VAL A 58 -15.24 5.31 6.19
CA VAL A 58 -14.31 5.85 7.20
C VAL A 58 -13.32 6.82 6.55
N LEU A 59 -12.79 6.47 5.37
CA LEU A 59 -11.87 7.28 4.60
C LEU A 59 -12.61 7.92 3.42
N PRO A 60 -12.93 9.23 3.48
CA PRO A 60 -13.50 9.93 2.35
C PRO A 60 -12.52 9.95 1.17
N SER A 61 -13.04 9.89 -0.04
CA SER A 61 -12.25 10.00 -1.27
C SER A 61 -11.57 11.37 -1.32
N PHE A 62 -10.24 11.42 -1.41
CA PHE A 62 -9.53 12.68 -1.48
C PHE A 62 -9.28 13.03 -2.96
N SER A 63 -9.98 14.08 -3.42
CA SER A 63 -9.89 14.58 -4.80
C SER A 63 -10.14 13.53 -5.89
N GLY A 64 -11.14 12.67 -5.69
CA GLY A 64 -11.52 11.63 -6.66
C GLY A 64 -10.67 10.36 -6.62
N ILE A 65 -9.63 10.30 -5.77
CA ILE A 65 -8.83 9.09 -5.54
C ILE A 65 -9.37 8.37 -4.30
N ASP A 66 -9.67 7.09 -4.45
CA ASP A 66 -10.15 6.22 -3.37
C ASP A 66 -8.96 5.56 -2.65
N PHE A 67 -8.70 5.99 -1.41
CA PHE A 67 -7.65 5.41 -0.54
C PHE A 67 -8.14 4.25 0.33
N SER A 68 -9.44 3.93 0.29
CA SER A 68 -10.01 2.78 1.00
C SER A 68 -9.31 1.45 0.70
N PRO A 69 -8.75 1.21 -0.50
CA PRO A 69 -8.01 -0.03 -0.75
C PRO A 69 -6.76 -0.20 0.08
N LEU A 70 -6.04 0.88 0.38
CA LEU A 70 -4.84 0.80 1.20
C LEU A 70 -5.18 0.30 2.60
N LEU A 71 -6.25 0.85 3.19
CA LEU A 71 -6.72 0.45 4.52
C LEU A 71 -7.33 -0.96 4.52
N ALA A 72 -8.04 -1.33 3.45
CA ALA A 72 -8.62 -2.66 3.31
C ALA A 72 -7.54 -3.75 3.20
N LEU A 73 -6.53 -3.53 2.34
CA LEU A 73 -5.38 -4.43 2.21
C LEU A 73 -4.61 -4.51 3.52
N ALA A 74 -4.42 -3.37 4.20
CA ALA A 74 -3.76 -3.37 5.50
C ALA A 74 -4.51 -4.24 6.52
N THR A 75 -5.83 -4.06 6.61
CA THR A 75 -6.68 -4.82 7.51
C THR A 75 -6.68 -6.31 7.19
N LEU A 76 -6.77 -6.70 5.91
CA LEU A 76 -6.72 -8.11 5.49
C LEU A 76 -5.41 -8.77 5.92
N TYR A 77 -4.27 -8.11 5.71
CA TYR A 77 -2.98 -8.66 6.11
C TYR A 77 -2.86 -8.86 7.63
N VAL A 78 -3.31 -7.88 8.44
CA VAL A 78 -3.30 -8.04 9.91
C VAL A 78 -4.21 -9.19 10.33
N LEU A 79 -5.39 -9.31 9.74
CA LEU A 79 -6.29 -10.43 10.00
C LEU A 79 -5.65 -11.76 9.64
N SER A 80 -4.93 -11.85 8.51
CA SER A 80 -4.19 -13.04 8.13
C SER A 80 -3.16 -13.44 9.19
N GLN A 81 -2.37 -12.47 9.69
CA GLN A 81 -1.35 -12.71 10.72
C GLN A 81 -1.97 -13.19 12.04
N VAL A 82 -3.07 -12.55 12.46
CA VAL A 82 -3.80 -12.91 13.69
C VAL A 82 -4.37 -14.32 13.58
N VAL A 83 -5.07 -14.64 12.49
CA VAL A 83 -5.68 -15.96 12.31
C VAL A 83 -4.60 -17.04 12.17
N HIS A 84 -3.53 -16.78 11.44
CA HIS A 84 -2.38 -17.69 11.34
C HIS A 84 -1.79 -17.98 12.73
N SER A 85 -1.53 -16.94 13.53
CA SER A 85 -1.01 -17.09 14.90
C SER A 85 -1.95 -17.94 15.76
N LEU A 86 -3.26 -17.69 15.70
CA LEU A 86 -4.24 -18.48 16.45
C LEU A 86 -4.26 -19.95 16.02
N LEU A 87 -4.12 -20.25 14.73
CA LEU A 87 -4.14 -21.63 14.22
C LEU A 87 -2.86 -22.41 14.55
N VAL A 88 -1.70 -21.75 14.48
CA VAL A 88 -0.40 -22.41 14.71
C VAL A 88 -0.08 -22.48 16.20
N THR A 89 -0.29 -21.39 16.93
CA THR A 89 0.14 -21.27 18.33
C THR A 89 -1.01 -21.35 19.33
N GLY A 90 -2.26 -21.30 18.88
CA GLY A 90 -3.44 -21.30 19.76
C GLY A 90 -3.69 -19.98 20.51
N SER A 91 -2.82 -18.98 20.32
CA SER A 91 -2.90 -17.71 21.01
C SER A 91 -2.35 -16.57 20.14
N VAL A 92 -2.58 -15.34 20.58
CA VAL A 92 -1.99 -14.15 19.98
C VAL A 92 -1.40 -13.34 21.11
N SER A 93 -0.08 -13.14 21.09
CA SER A 93 0.56 -12.20 22.02
C SER A 93 0.05 -10.79 21.72
N PRO A 94 -0.54 -10.08 22.70
CA PRO A 94 -0.99 -8.70 22.50
C PRO A 94 0.13 -7.77 22.01
N GLY A 95 1.37 -8.01 22.49
CA GLY A 95 2.55 -7.27 22.07
C GLY A 95 2.88 -7.48 20.59
N TYR A 96 2.86 -8.74 20.13
CA TYR A 96 3.08 -9.06 18.72
C TYR A 96 1.97 -8.50 17.81
N ALA A 97 0.70 -8.59 18.24
CA ALA A 97 -0.42 -8.02 17.51
C ALA A 97 -0.28 -6.49 17.37
N LEU A 98 0.05 -5.80 18.45
CA LEU A 98 0.28 -4.35 18.41
C LEU A 98 1.48 -4.00 17.52
N LEU A 99 2.60 -4.73 17.66
CA LEU A 99 3.80 -4.53 16.85
C LEU A 99 3.51 -4.73 15.36
N SER A 100 2.74 -5.76 14.99
CA SER A 100 2.42 -6.04 13.58
C SER A 100 1.54 -4.96 12.96
N VAL A 101 0.57 -4.42 13.72
CA VAL A 101 -0.24 -3.27 13.30
C VAL A 101 0.62 -2.02 13.16
N VAL A 102 1.46 -1.71 14.15
CA VAL A 102 2.36 -0.54 14.11
C VAL A 102 3.32 -0.65 12.93
N ARG A 103 3.97 -1.81 12.75
CA ARG A 103 4.84 -2.11 11.61
C ARG A 103 4.12 -1.82 10.30
N GLN A 104 2.92 -2.35 10.13
CA GLN A 104 2.18 -2.19 8.89
C GLN A 104 1.76 -0.75 8.64
N VAL A 105 1.29 -0.03 9.65
CA VAL A 105 0.91 1.39 9.51
C VAL A 105 2.13 2.22 9.12
N VAL A 106 3.26 2.03 9.80
CA VAL A 106 4.50 2.76 9.50
C VAL A 106 5.00 2.45 8.09
N LEU A 107 5.14 1.16 7.74
CA LEU A 107 5.60 0.76 6.40
C LEU A 107 4.59 1.15 5.32
N GLY A 108 3.29 1.09 5.62
CA GLY A 108 2.17 1.49 4.76
C GLY A 108 2.18 2.99 4.43
N ILE A 109 2.52 3.83 5.41
CA ILE A 109 2.70 5.27 5.20
C ILE A 109 3.94 5.53 4.36
N ILE A 110 5.06 4.87 4.67
CA ILE A 110 6.31 5.04 3.91
C ILE A 110 6.12 4.60 2.45
N ILE A 111 5.53 3.42 2.20
CA ILE A 111 5.30 2.92 0.84
C ILE A 111 4.32 3.80 0.08
N PHE A 112 3.31 4.36 0.75
CA PHE A 112 2.41 5.33 0.14
C PHE A 112 3.16 6.56 -0.38
N PHE A 113 4.02 7.17 0.45
CA PHE A 113 4.86 8.28 0.01
C PHE A 113 5.85 7.87 -1.08
N CYS A 114 6.47 6.68 -1.00
CA CYS A 114 7.31 6.13 -2.07
C CYS A 114 6.56 6.08 -3.40
N ILE A 115 5.32 5.57 -3.42
CA ILE A 115 4.50 5.47 -4.64
C ILE A 115 4.19 6.86 -5.20
N VAL A 116 3.75 7.81 -4.36
CA VAL A 116 3.43 9.16 -4.84
C VAL A 116 4.69 9.89 -5.36
N LEU A 117 5.84 9.70 -4.71
CA LEU A 117 7.14 10.22 -5.18
C LEU A 117 7.59 9.55 -6.49
N LEU A 118 7.38 8.24 -6.63
CA LEU A 118 7.64 7.52 -7.88
C LEU A 118 6.74 8.06 -9.00
N VAL A 119 5.45 8.25 -8.76
CA VAL A 119 4.53 8.85 -9.74
C VAL A 119 4.98 10.25 -10.15
N ARG A 120 5.44 11.09 -9.21
CA ARG A 120 6.05 12.39 -9.54
C ARG A 120 7.28 12.25 -10.43
N LEU A 121 8.16 11.30 -10.11
CA LEU A 121 9.37 11.03 -10.90
C LEU A 121 9.02 10.55 -12.30
N LEU A 122 8.02 9.68 -12.45
CA LEU A 122 7.50 9.25 -13.74
C LEU A 122 6.91 10.42 -14.54
N PHE A 123 6.10 11.28 -13.91
CA PHE A 123 5.61 12.50 -14.57
C PHE A 123 6.73 13.41 -15.04
N SER A 124 7.81 13.52 -14.25
CA SER A 124 9.00 14.27 -14.66
C SER A 124 9.72 13.61 -15.85
N LEU A 125 9.93 12.29 -15.81
CA LEU A 125 10.61 11.54 -16.88
C LEU A 125 9.85 11.61 -18.21
N PHE A 126 8.52 11.49 -18.15
CA PHE A 126 7.66 11.53 -19.33
C PHE A 126 7.25 12.95 -19.73
N HIS A 127 7.81 13.98 -19.10
CA HIS A 127 7.50 15.38 -19.39
C HIS A 127 5.98 15.66 -19.38
N ALA A 128 5.28 15.10 -18.39
CA ALA A 128 3.85 15.26 -18.25
C ALA A 128 3.46 16.73 -18.10
N ASP A 129 2.30 17.12 -18.66
CA ASP A 129 1.80 18.49 -18.62
C ASP A 129 1.76 19.03 -17.16
N PRO A 130 2.54 20.06 -16.84
CA PRO A 130 2.60 20.65 -15.50
C PRO A 130 1.25 21.17 -14.98
N TRP A 131 0.34 21.54 -15.89
CA TRP A 131 -0.95 22.13 -15.55
C TRP A 131 -2.06 21.10 -15.34
N HIS A 132 -1.78 19.83 -15.61
CA HIS A 132 -2.75 18.77 -15.39
C HIS A 132 -3.08 18.65 -13.89
N PRO A 133 -4.37 18.56 -13.50
CA PRO A 133 -4.78 18.61 -12.09
C PRO A 133 -4.12 17.52 -11.23
N ILE A 134 -3.96 16.30 -11.75
CA ILE A 134 -3.30 15.20 -11.04
C ILE A 134 -1.80 15.50 -10.80
N VAL A 135 -1.12 16.10 -11.78
CA VAL A 135 0.31 16.45 -11.65
C VAL A 135 0.48 17.50 -10.55
N LEU A 136 -0.41 18.50 -10.52
CA LEU A 136 -0.42 19.53 -9.48
C LEU A 136 -0.69 18.96 -8.09
N MET A 137 -1.63 18.02 -7.97
CA MET A 137 -1.90 17.35 -6.69
C MET A 137 -0.68 16.57 -6.19
N VAL A 138 -0.10 15.74 -7.04
CA VAL A 138 1.08 14.93 -6.70
C VAL A 138 2.22 15.85 -6.29
N ARG A 139 2.48 16.92 -7.04
CA ARG A 139 3.50 17.93 -6.69
C ARG A 139 3.19 18.59 -5.35
N ARG A 140 1.97 19.10 -5.15
CA ARG A 140 1.56 19.77 -3.90
C ARG A 140 1.71 18.87 -2.68
N PHE A 141 1.37 17.59 -2.82
CA PHE A 141 1.46 16.61 -1.74
C PHE A 141 2.91 16.24 -1.40
N THR A 142 3.75 16.10 -2.43
CA THR A 142 5.16 15.67 -2.27
C THR A 142 6.12 16.83 -2.08
N ASP A 143 5.73 18.06 -2.40
CA ASP A 143 6.55 19.26 -2.33
C ASP A 143 7.22 19.46 -0.96
N PRO A 144 6.53 19.30 0.19
CA PRO A 144 7.18 19.40 1.49
C PRO A 144 8.33 18.40 1.68
N LEU A 145 8.23 17.22 1.06
CA LEU A 145 9.26 16.17 1.12
C LEU A 145 10.39 16.40 0.11
N VAL A 146 10.08 17.07 -1.00
CA VAL A 146 11.00 17.30 -2.12
C VAL A 146 11.79 18.60 -1.97
N ARG A 147 11.18 19.65 -1.42
CA ARG A 147 11.78 20.99 -1.24
C ARG A 147 13.10 21.00 -0.49
N PRO A 148 13.33 20.19 0.56
CA PRO A 148 14.63 20.12 1.23
C PRO A 148 15.78 19.74 0.27
N PHE A 149 15.46 19.09 -0.85
CA PHE A 149 16.40 18.64 -1.87
C PHE A 149 16.33 19.48 -3.16
N ALA A 150 15.54 20.56 -3.17
CA ALA A 150 15.39 21.45 -4.32
C ALA A 150 16.66 22.29 -4.51
N GLY A 151 17.62 21.74 -5.23
CA GLY A 151 18.92 22.37 -5.49
C GLY A 151 20.07 21.41 -5.71
N VAL A 152 19.87 20.11 -5.48
CA VAL A 152 20.93 19.12 -5.67
C VAL A 152 21.26 18.88 -7.14
N LEU A 153 20.27 18.93 -8.03
CA LEU A 153 20.51 18.82 -9.48
C LEU A 153 20.60 20.20 -10.17
N PRO A 154 21.38 20.30 -11.26
CA PRO A 154 21.49 21.53 -12.05
C PRO A 154 20.14 21.99 -12.62
N ARG A 155 20.00 23.31 -12.76
CA ARG A 155 18.85 23.91 -13.47
C ARG A 155 18.89 23.47 -14.94
N GLY A 156 17.88 22.73 -15.39
CA GLY A 156 17.81 22.17 -16.74
C GLY A 156 17.95 20.63 -16.81
N ALA A 157 18.08 19.94 -15.67
CA ALA A 157 17.99 18.49 -15.65
C ALA A 157 16.63 18.02 -16.18
N ALA A 158 16.63 16.97 -17.01
CA ALA A 158 15.42 16.37 -17.57
C ALA A 158 14.48 15.79 -16.49
N ILE A 159 14.97 15.58 -15.27
CA ILE A 159 14.22 15.03 -14.15
C ILE A 159 14.24 15.94 -12.93
N ASP A 160 13.16 15.91 -12.15
CA ASP A 160 13.07 16.53 -10.83
C ASP A 160 14.00 15.81 -9.84
N GLY A 161 15.22 16.34 -9.71
CA GLY A 161 16.26 15.76 -8.86
C GLY A 161 15.90 15.69 -7.39
N GLY A 162 15.14 16.66 -6.89
CA GLY A 162 14.66 16.63 -5.52
C GLY A 162 13.70 15.47 -5.30
N ALA A 163 12.81 15.21 -6.27
CA ALA A 163 11.89 14.07 -6.21
C ALA A 163 12.63 12.73 -6.27
N ALA A 164 13.68 12.61 -7.08
CA ALA A 164 14.51 11.41 -7.12
C ALA A 164 15.19 11.11 -5.77
N ILE A 165 15.78 12.14 -5.14
CA ILE A 165 16.45 12.00 -3.84
C ILE A 165 15.44 11.66 -2.75
N ALA A 166 14.32 12.36 -2.69
CA ALA A 166 13.25 12.06 -1.73
C ALA A 166 12.74 10.63 -1.91
N PHE A 167 12.53 10.17 -3.15
CA PHE A 167 12.12 8.80 -3.45
C PHE A 167 13.13 7.78 -2.92
N LEU A 168 14.41 7.97 -3.22
CA LEU A 168 15.48 7.08 -2.75
C LEU A 168 15.58 7.06 -1.22
N LEU A 169 15.45 8.22 -0.57
CA LEU A 169 15.43 8.32 0.89
C LEU A 169 14.28 7.49 1.48
N PHE A 170 13.05 7.68 0.99
CA PHE A 170 11.90 6.92 1.47
C PHE A 170 12.01 5.43 1.16
N LEU A 171 12.61 5.06 0.02
CA LEU A 171 12.91 3.66 -0.32
C LEU A 171 13.88 3.03 0.69
N VAL A 172 14.96 3.74 1.05
CA VAL A 172 15.90 3.30 2.09
C VAL A 172 15.20 3.19 3.43
N LEU A 173 14.39 4.19 3.82
CA LEU A 173 13.60 4.15 5.05
C LEU A 173 12.66 2.93 5.11
N TYR A 174 12.05 2.55 3.99
CA TYR A 174 11.23 1.34 3.92
C TYR A 174 12.03 0.08 4.20
N PHE A 175 13.17 -0.11 3.54
CA PHE A 175 14.01 -1.31 3.74
C PHE A 175 14.60 -1.37 5.16
N VAL A 176 15.11 -0.24 5.66
CA VAL A 176 15.63 -0.13 7.02
C VAL A 176 14.53 -0.37 8.04
N GLY A 177 13.38 0.29 7.89
CA GLY A 177 12.23 0.10 8.78
C GLY A 177 11.77 -1.35 8.81
N ARG A 178 11.63 -1.98 7.64
CA ARG A 178 11.30 -3.40 7.52
C ARG A 178 12.31 -4.28 8.24
N ALA A 179 13.61 -4.08 7.98
CA ALA A 179 14.67 -4.86 8.61
C ALA A 179 14.69 -4.69 10.14
N LEU A 180 14.47 -3.48 10.64
CA LEU A 180 14.38 -3.19 12.07
C LEU A 180 13.18 -3.90 12.70
N PHE A 181 12.00 -3.82 12.09
CA PHE A 181 10.82 -4.53 12.61
C PHE A 181 10.97 -6.05 12.56
N ASP A 182 11.58 -6.59 11.50
CA ASP A 182 11.84 -8.02 11.38
C ASP A 182 12.86 -8.47 12.44
N ALA A 183 13.89 -7.66 12.73
CA ALA A 183 14.83 -7.94 13.82
C ALA A 183 14.16 -7.96 15.20
N VAL A 184 13.23 -7.04 15.47
CA VAL A 184 12.47 -7.01 16.73
C VAL A 184 11.53 -8.21 16.85
N ALA A 185 10.91 -8.66 15.76
CA ALA A 185 9.95 -9.76 15.77
C ALA A 185 10.58 -11.16 15.96
N VAL A 186 11.91 -11.27 15.89
CA VAL A 186 12.67 -12.51 16.12
C VAL A 186 12.98 -12.75 17.60
N TYR A 187 12.84 -11.71 18.45
CA TYR A 187 13.02 -11.77 19.90
C TYR A 187 11.69 -11.82 20.65
#